data_AF-A0A016V1X2-F1
#
_entry.id   AF-A0A016V1X2-F1
#
_cell.length_a   1.000
_cell.length_b   1.000
_cell.length_c   1.000
_cell.angle_alpha   90.00
_cell.angle_beta   90.00
_cell.angle_gamma   90.00
#
_symmetry.space_group_name_H-M   'P 1'
#
loop_
_entity.id
_entity.type
_entity.pdbx_description
1 polymer ?
#
loop_
_entity_poly.entity_id
_entity_poly.type
_entity_poly.pdbx_seq_one_letter_code
_entity_poly.pdbx_strand_id
1 'polypeptide(L)'
;MIALLLLCVAPLAAALGRTQAVGVRGILICNDKPAADVEVKLYDEDKLSPDELMAAGKTDSRGHFEIKGHADEFTSIEPKLNIYHDCDDGIKPCQRKLSIHIPDAYISSGENVTELSLRHIFYTKRYNSKEWCHRALRLVTPSNLPIAASVSTAPSSSTSLECDRTVA
;
A
#
# COMPACT_ATOMS: atom_id res chain seq x y z
N MET A 1 49.55 -26.40 5.10
CA MET A 1 48.76 -25.86 3.97
C MET A 1 47.25 -26.07 4.09
N ILE A 2 46.75 -26.95 4.98
CA ILE A 2 45.30 -27.08 5.26
C ILE A 2 44.78 -25.93 6.14
N ALA A 3 45.62 -25.38 7.03
CA ALA A 3 45.27 -24.23 7.89
C ALA A 3 45.05 -22.90 7.11
N LEU A 4 45.62 -22.75 5.90
CA LEU A 4 45.39 -21.57 5.07
C LEU A 4 44.05 -21.61 4.30
N LEU A 5 43.52 -22.81 4.04
CA LEU A 5 42.24 -22.97 3.35
C LEU A 5 41.05 -22.60 4.23
N LEU A 6 41.15 -22.79 5.55
CA LEU A 6 40.11 -22.38 6.52
C LEU A 6 40.08 -20.87 6.77
N LEU A 7 41.19 -20.15 6.51
CA LEU A 7 41.27 -18.70 6.68
C LEU A 7 40.67 -17.93 5.48
N CYS A 8 40.57 -18.56 4.30
CA CYS A 8 40.00 -17.94 3.09
C CYS A 8 38.46 -18.06 2.99
N VAL A 9 37.82 -18.94 3.76
CA VAL A 9 36.35 -19.07 3.77
C VAL A 9 35.66 -18.10 4.75
N ALA A 10 36.44 -17.36 5.53
CA ALA A 10 35.95 -16.59 6.67
C ALA A 10 35.29 -15.22 6.38
N PRO A 11 35.27 -14.64 5.16
CA PRO A 11 34.46 -13.44 4.94
C PRO A 11 33.28 -13.65 3.97
N LEU A 12 32.82 -14.87 3.68
CA LEU A 12 31.62 -15.06 2.86
C LEU A 12 30.30 -14.92 3.66
N ALA A 13 30.37 -14.82 4.99
CA ALA A 13 29.18 -14.72 5.85
C ALA A 13 28.63 -13.28 6.02
N ALA A 14 29.19 -12.27 5.34
CA ALA A 14 28.87 -10.87 5.58
C ALA A 14 27.93 -10.21 4.55
N ALA A 15 27.13 -11.00 3.83
CA ALA A 15 26.01 -10.49 3.05
C ALA A 15 24.72 -11.16 3.52
N LEU A 16 24.36 -10.92 4.78
CA LEU A 16 22.98 -11.04 5.23
C LEU A 16 22.36 -9.67 4.96
N GLY A 17 21.16 -9.61 4.40
CA GLY A 17 20.45 -8.35 4.13
C GLY A 17 20.41 -7.43 5.34
N ARG A 18 20.08 -6.15 5.13
CA ARG A 18 19.93 -5.19 6.22
C ARG A 18 18.45 -5.01 6.54
N THR A 19 18.12 -5.02 7.83
CA THR A 19 16.80 -4.62 8.29
C THR A 19 16.57 -3.15 7.99
N GLN A 20 15.43 -2.85 7.37
CA GLN A 20 14.99 -1.50 7.05
C GLN A 20 13.55 -1.34 7.51
N ALA A 21 13.23 -0.19 8.09
CA ALA A 21 11.92 0.03 8.68
C ALA A 21 11.33 1.38 8.27
N VAL A 22 10.00 1.44 8.24
CA VAL A 22 9.25 2.66 7.97
C VAL A 22 8.00 2.72 8.82
N GLY A 23 7.55 3.93 9.13
CA GLY A 23 6.34 4.19 9.89
C GLY A 23 5.50 5.24 9.21
N VAL A 24 4.19 5.04 9.25
CA VAL A 24 3.23 5.98 8.67
C VAL A 24 2.07 6.17 9.62
N ARG A 25 1.66 7.42 9.82
CA ARG A 25 0.42 7.75 10.51
C ARG A 25 -0.41 8.77 9.75
N GLY A 26 -1.71 8.73 9.96
CA GLY A 26 -2.64 9.66 9.35
C GLY A 26 -4.05 9.53 9.90
N ILE A 27 -4.95 10.28 9.28
CA ILE A 27 -6.38 10.28 9.58
C ILE A 27 -7.13 10.08 8.26
N LEU A 28 -7.92 9.01 8.19
CA LEU A 28 -8.74 8.69 7.02
C LEU A 28 -10.09 9.39 7.11
N ILE A 29 -10.41 10.16 6.06
CA ILE A 29 -11.67 10.91 5.96
C ILE A 29 -12.46 10.47 4.72
N CYS A 30 -13.69 10.01 4.95
CA CYS A 30 -14.68 9.68 3.93
C CYS A 30 -15.91 10.58 4.07
N ASN A 31 -16.26 11.33 3.03
CA ASN A 31 -17.38 12.28 3.02
C ASN A 31 -17.40 13.20 4.24
N ASP A 32 -16.26 13.83 4.51
CA ASP A 32 -16.02 14.74 5.64
C ASP A 32 -16.22 14.12 7.04
N LYS A 33 -16.28 12.79 7.12
CA LYS A 33 -16.38 12.04 8.37
C LYS A 33 -15.15 11.16 8.58
N PRO A 34 -14.67 11.02 9.82
CA PRO A 34 -13.65 10.04 10.14
C PRO A 34 -14.08 8.64 9.73
N ALA A 35 -13.20 7.94 9.02
CA ALA A 35 -13.47 6.60 8.51
C ALA A 35 -12.86 5.57 9.47
N ALA A 36 -13.71 4.93 10.26
CA ALA A 36 -13.33 3.92 11.24
C ALA A 36 -13.31 2.51 10.65
N ASP A 37 -12.52 1.62 11.27
CA ASP A 37 -12.38 0.20 10.89
C ASP A 37 -11.91 -0.03 9.43
N VAL A 38 -11.24 0.97 8.84
CA VAL A 38 -10.67 0.87 7.50
C VAL A 38 -9.33 0.14 7.58
N GLU A 39 -9.15 -0.89 6.77
CA GLU A 39 -7.93 -1.69 6.75
C GLU A 39 -6.79 -0.93 6.06
N VAL A 40 -5.62 -0.90 6.71
CA VAL A 40 -4.39 -0.34 6.18
C VAL A 40 -3.29 -1.37 6.24
N LYS A 41 -2.51 -1.49 5.17
CA LYS A 41 -1.39 -2.43 5.07
C LYS A 41 -0.17 -1.73 4.52
N LEU A 42 0.96 -2.02 5.13
CA LEU A 42 2.27 -1.55 4.69
C LEU A 42 2.98 -2.72 4.02
N TYR A 43 3.40 -2.49 2.79
CA TYR A 43 4.08 -3.46 1.95
C TYR A 43 5.47 -2.96 1.56
N ASP A 44 6.36 -3.90 1.30
CA ASP A 44 7.52 -3.70 0.45
C ASP A 44 7.14 -4.10 -0.99
N GLU A 45 7.25 -3.18 -1.95
CA GLU A 45 6.87 -3.44 -3.35
C GLU A 45 8.04 -3.99 -4.17
N ASP A 46 7.95 -5.27 -4.51
CA ASP A 46 8.94 -5.94 -5.34
C ASP A 46 8.60 -5.89 -6.84
N LYS A 47 9.64 -5.79 -7.68
CA LYS A 47 9.46 -5.85 -9.15
C LYS A 47 9.33 -7.26 -9.70
N LEU A 48 9.91 -8.25 -9.02
CA LEU A 48 10.06 -9.62 -9.49
C LEU A 48 9.41 -10.67 -8.58
N SER A 49 8.95 -10.26 -7.40
CA SER A 49 8.21 -11.05 -6.40
C SER A 49 6.85 -10.41 -6.11
N PRO A 50 5.91 -11.16 -5.52
CA PRO A 50 4.75 -10.56 -4.87
C PRO A 50 5.20 -9.64 -3.74
N ASP A 51 4.52 -8.48 -3.58
CA ASP A 51 4.75 -7.55 -2.47
C ASP A 51 4.79 -8.26 -1.11
N GLU A 52 5.80 -7.95 -0.31
CA GLU A 52 5.94 -8.48 1.05
C GLU A 52 5.09 -7.65 2.02
N LEU A 53 4.24 -8.31 2.80
CA LEU A 53 3.45 -7.65 3.85
C LEU A 53 4.34 -7.37 5.07
N MET A 54 4.67 -6.11 5.30
CA MET A 54 5.46 -5.69 6.46
C MET A 54 4.59 -5.52 7.72
N ALA A 55 3.39 -4.96 7.56
CA ALA A 55 2.46 -4.73 8.67
C ALA A 55 1.01 -4.56 8.20
N ALA A 56 0.06 -4.85 9.08
CA ALA A 56 -1.37 -4.60 8.87
C ALA A 56 -1.99 -3.95 10.11
N GLY A 57 -3.00 -3.10 9.90
CA GLY A 57 -3.73 -2.43 10.96
C GLY A 57 -5.08 -1.92 10.47
N LYS A 58 -5.78 -1.24 11.37
CA LYS A 58 -7.06 -0.59 11.07
C LYS A 58 -7.16 0.79 11.70
N THR A 59 -7.97 1.66 11.11
CA THR A 59 -8.27 2.95 11.71
C THR A 59 -9.16 2.85 12.95
N ASP A 60 -8.91 3.74 13.92
CA ASP A 60 -9.76 3.89 15.11
C ASP A 60 -11.10 4.59 14.81
N SER A 61 -11.94 4.76 15.83
CA SER A 61 -13.24 5.45 15.71
C SER A 61 -13.16 6.91 15.26
N ARG A 62 -11.97 7.52 15.34
CA ARG A 62 -11.66 8.88 14.90
C ARG A 62 -10.89 8.87 13.57
N GLY A 63 -10.82 7.73 12.87
CA GLY A 63 -10.15 7.56 11.59
C GLY A 63 -8.63 7.56 11.67
N HIS A 64 -8.03 7.56 12.86
CA HIS A 64 -6.58 7.57 13.01
C HIS A 64 -6.00 6.18 12.76
N PHE A 65 -4.86 6.14 12.06
CA PHE A 65 -4.01 4.97 12.02
C PHE A 65 -2.55 5.37 12.30
N GLU A 66 -1.81 4.41 12.84
CA GLU A 66 -0.36 4.42 12.96
C GLU A 66 0.10 2.99 12.64
N ILE A 67 0.99 2.85 11.66
CA ILE A 67 1.48 1.55 11.19
C ILE A 67 2.99 1.62 11.02
N LYS A 68 3.69 0.60 11.50
CA LYS A 68 5.14 0.47 11.43
C LYS A 68 5.48 -0.95 11.01
N GLY A 69 6.42 -1.07 10.09
CA GLY A 69 6.88 -2.37 9.59
C GLY A 69 8.35 -2.31 9.22
N HIS A 70 8.95 -3.49 9.10
CA HIS A 70 10.31 -3.66 8.62
C HIS A 70 10.39 -4.84 7.64
N ALA A 71 11.43 -4.88 6.83
CA ALA A 71 11.82 -6.01 6.00
C ALA A 71 13.35 -6.15 6.00
N ASP A 72 13.83 -7.38 5.79
CA ASP A 72 15.26 -7.71 5.71
C ASP A 72 15.67 -7.80 4.25
N GLU A 73 16.23 -6.71 3.73
CA GLU A 73 16.49 -6.57 2.29
C GLU A 73 17.96 -6.32 1.96
N PHE A 74 18.39 -6.82 0.81
CA PHE A 74 19.72 -6.51 0.27
C PHE A 74 19.75 -5.10 -0.32
N THR A 75 18.68 -4.71 -1.01
CA THR A 75 18.48 -3.39 -1.60
C THR A 75 17.72 -2.47 -0.65
N SER A 76 17.40 -1.25 -1.06
CA SER A 76 16.43 -0.45 -0.30
C SER A 76 15.07 -1.11 -0.43
N ILE A 77 14.26 -1.06 0.63
CA ILE A 77 12.83 -1.37 0.52
C ILE A 77 12.14 -0.30 -0.34
N GLU A 78 11.01 -0.64 -0.94
CA GLU A 78 10.11 0.22 -1.71
C GLU A 78 8.75 0.32 -0.99
N PRO A 79 8.64 1.07 0.12
CA PRO A 79 7.49 0.96 0.98
C PRO A 79 6.23 1.58 0.37
N LYS A 80 5.12 0.84 0.46
CA LYS A 80 3.82 1.20 -0.10
C LYS A 80 2.71 0.99 0.93
N LEU A 81 1.98 2.05 1.24
CA LEU A 81 0.80 2.00 2.09
C LEU A 81 -0.45 1.75 1.23
N ASN A 82 -1.13 0.64 1.46
CA ASN A 82 -2.42 0.31 0.86
C ASN A 82 -3.55 0.55 1.87
N ILE A 83 -4.59 1.27 1.46
CA ILE A 83 -5.79 1.57 2.25
C ILE A 83 -6.98 0.91 1.56
N TYR A 84 -7.66 -0.01 2.26
CA TYR A 84 -8.78 -0.79 1.73
C TYR A 84 -10.10 -0.28 2.32
N HIS A 85 -11.00 0.20 1.46
CA HIS A 85 -12.19 0.92 1.90
C HIS A 85 -13.42 0.76 0.98
N ASP A 86 -14.61 0.91 1.57
CA ASP A 86 -15.89 0.95 0.86
C ASP A 86 -16.49 2.37 0.70
N CYS A 87 -15.71 3.41 0.99
CA CYS A 87 -16.17 4.80 0.84
C CYS A 87 -16.72 5.05 -0.58
N ASP A 88 -17.98 5.51 -0.64
CA ASP A 88 -18.76 5.72 -1.86
C ASP A 88 -18.81 4.51 -2.82
N ASP A 89 -18.73 3.28 -2.30
CA ASP A 89 -18.62 2.09 -3.13
C ASP A 89 -19.96 1.42 -3.48
N GLY A 90 -21.03 1.69 -2.74
CA GLY A 90 -22.37 1.18 -3.06
C GLY A 90 -22.49 -0.32 -2.77
N ILE A 91 -22.94 -1.12 -3.75
CA ILE A 91 -23.16 -2.59 -3.63
C ILE A 91 -22.05 -3.36 -4.38
N LYS A 92 -20.83 -2.81 -4.47
CA LYS A 92 -19.74 -3.51 -5.16
C LYS A 92 -19.12 -4.55 -4.21
N PRO A 93 -18.86 -5.78 -4.67
CA PRO A 93 -18.44 -6.88 -3.80
C PRO A 93 -16.94 -6.90 -3.49
N CYS A 94 -16.20 -5.80 -3.66
CA CYS A 94 -14.75 -5.75 -3.46
C CYS A 94 -14.34 -4.41 -2.84
N GLN A 95 -13.42 -4.43 -1.88
CA GLN A 95 -12.84 -3.22 -1.32
C GLN A 95 -12.11 -2.41 -2.42
N ARG A 96 -12.28 -1.09 -2.40
CA ARG A 96 -11.39 -0.19 -3.15
C ARG A 96 -10.08 -0.09 -2.39
N LYS A 97 -8.98 -0.06 -3.12
CA LYS A 97 -7.62 0.06 -2.59
C LYS A 97 -7.03 1.37 -3.06
N LEU A 98 -6.62 2.24 -2.14
CA LEU A 98 -5.79 3.41 -2.40
C LEU A 98 -4.35 3.09 -1.99
N SER A 99 -3.41 3.19 -2.93
CA SER A 99 -1.99 2.92 -2.70
C SER A 99 -1.20 4.22 -2.62
N ILE A 100 -0.29 4.37 -1.65
CA ILE A 100 0.57 5.55 -1.46
C ILE A 100 2.01 5.06 -1.28
N HIS A 101 2.90 5.44 -2.19
CA HIS A 101 4.34 5.18 -2.02
C HIS A 101 4.94 6.11 -0.97
N ILE A 102 5.76 5.53 -0.09
CA ILE A 102 6.46 6.24 0.96
C ILE A 102 7.87 6.58 0.46
N PRO A 103 8.29 7.86 0.44
CA PRO A 103 9.61 8.22 -0.07
C PRO A 103 10.75 7.61 0.75
N ASP A 104 11.85 7.25 0.07
CA ASP A 104 13.04 6.63 0.67
C ASP A 104 13.62 7.44 1.85
N ALA A 105 13.41 8.75 1.87
CA ALA A 105 13.83 9.63 2.95
C ALA A 105 13.23 9.29 4.33
N TYR A 106 12.18 8.46 4.38
CA TYR A 106 11.55 7.98 5.61
C TYR A 106 11.95 6.54 5.97
N ILE A 107 12.77 5.88 5.15
CA ILE A 107 13.32 4.56 5.45
C ILE A 107 14.43 4.74 6.48
N SER A 108 14.34 3.95 7.54
CA SER A 108 15.33 3.92 8.62
C SER A 108 16.09 2.61 8.63
N SER A 109 17.35 2.63 9.07
CA SER A 109 18.15 1.42 9.23
C SER A 109 17.85 0.74 10.58
N GLY A 110 17.70 -0.58 10.56
CA GLY A 110 17.24 -1.35 11.72
C GLY A 110 15.74 -1.15 11.96
N GLU A 111 15.28 -1.55 13.15
CA GLU A 111 13.86 -1.46 13.54
C GLU A 111 13.46 -0.09 14.13
N ASN A 112 14.41 0.85 14.27
CA ASN A 112 14.11 2.18 14.79
C ASN A 112 13.51 3.06 13.71
N VAL A 113 12.20 3.28 13.79
CA VAL A 113 11.40 3.88 12.72
C VAL A 113 11.38 5.42 12.77
N THR A 114 11.69 6.04 11.64
CA THR A 114 11.29 7.42 11.32
C THR A 114 9.87 7.42 10.78
N GLU A 115 9.00 8.23 11.37
CA GLU A 115 7.57 8.21 11.05
C GLU A 115 7.17 9.34 10.09
N LEU A 116 6.54 8.98 8.97
CA LEU A 116 5.87 9.92 8.07
C LEU A 116 4.45 10.22 8.57
N SER A 117 4.12 11.51 8.71
CA SER A 117 2.75 11.94 9.03
C SER A 117 2.04 12.46 7.78
N LEU A 118 1.03 11.72 7.32
CA LEU A 118 0.21 12.06 6.14
C LEU A 118 -0.93 13.04 6.44
N ARG A 119 -1.08 13.48 7.70
CA ARG A 119 -2.21 14.33 8.16
C ARG A 119 -3.56 13.71 7.77
N HIS A 120 -4.46 14.51 7.19
CA HIS A 120 -5.76 14.04 6.72
C HIS A 120 -5.68 13.56 5.28
N ILE A 121 -6.09 12.32 5.05
CA ILE A 121 -6.22 11.71 3.74
C ILE A 121 -7.71 11.70 3.39
N PHE A 122 -8.10 12.58 2.46
CA PHE A 122 -9.45 12.62 1.90
C PHE A 122 -9.48 11.79 0.62
N TYR A 123 -10.27 10.72 0.59
CA TYR A 123 -10.33 9.78 -0.54
C TYR A 123 -11.74 9.67 -1.15
N THR A 124 -12.54 10.72 -1.00
CA THR A 124 -13.83 10.88 -1.70
C THR A 124 -13.61 11.02 -3.20
N LYS A 125 -14.20 10.12 -4.01
CA LYS A 125 -14.39 10.17 -5.47
C LYS A 125 -13.33 10.91 -6.32
N ARG A 126 -12.04 10.79 -6.02
CA ARG A 126 -10.95 11.33 -6.85
C ARG A 126 -10.19 10.26 -7.62
N TYR A 127 -10.89 9.27 -8.15
CA TYR A 127 -10.45 8.60 -9.38
C TYR A 127 -11.61 7.88 -10.03
N ASN A 128 -11.84 8.19 -11.30
CA ASN A 128 -12.83 7.55 -12.14
C ASN A 128 -12.30 6.16 -12.55
N SER A 129 -12.22 5.22 -11.61
CA SER A 129 -11.83 3.82 -11.87
C SER A 129 -12.97 3.03 -12.52
N LYS A 130 -13.52 3.54 -13.63
CA LYS A 130 -14.55 2.85 -14.43
C LYS A 130 -14.10 1.50 -15.01
N GLU A 131 -12.85 1.08 -14.82
CA GLU A 131 -12.31 -0.14 -15.43
C GLU A 131 -12.15 -1.34 -14.48
N TRP A 132 -12.23 -1.20 -13.15
CA TRP A 132 -11.65 -2.24 -12.27
C TRP A 132 -12.62 -3.13 -11.50
N CYS A 133 -13.92 -2.81 -11.43
CA CYS A 133 -14.94 -3.69 -10.84
C CYS A 133 -15.77 -4.46 -11.89
N HIS A 134 -15.41 -4.40 -13.17
CA HIS A 134 -16.25 -4.95 -14.26
C HIS A 134 -16.11 -6.46 -14.52
N ARG A 135 -15.40 -7.21 -13.67
CA ARG A 135 -15.34 -8.69 -13.80
C ARG A 135 -16.11 -9.47 -12.74
N ALA A 136 -16.84 -8.80 -11.86
CA ALA A 136 -17.75 -9.43 -10.89
C ALA A 136 -19.24 -9.40 -11.33
N LEU A 137 -19.59 -8.66 -12.38
CA LEU A 137 -20.98 -8.47 -12.84
C LEU A 137 -21.29 -9.11 -14.21
N ARG A 138 -20.52 -10.11 -14.66
CA ARG A 138 -20.81 -10.87 -15.89
C ARG A 138 -21.83 -12.02 -15.73
N LEU A 139 -22.52 -12.14 -14.60
CA LEU A 139 -23.62 -13.10 -14.42
C LEU A 139 -25.02 -12.48 -14.37
N VAL A 140 -25.16 -11.17 -14.61
CA VAL A 140 -26.49 -10.53 -14.74
C VAL A 140 -26.48 -9.54 -15.91
N THR A 141 -27.05 -9.93 -17.05
CA THR A 141 -27.34 -9.09 -18.23
C THR A 141 -28.74 -8.43 -18.09
N PRO A 142 -29.28 -7.60 -19.01
CA PRO A 142 -28.79 -7.14 -20.33
C PRO A 142 -28.98 -5.62 -20.68
N SER A 143 -28.39 -5.23 -21.83
CA SER A 143 -28.83 -4.21 -22.82
C SER A 143 -28.58 -2.69 -22.64
N ASN A 144 -27.90 -2.15 -23.68
CA ASN A 144 -27.97 -0.81 -24.31
C ASN A 144 -27.11 0.38 -23.81
N LEU A 145 -26.25 0.84 -24.74
CA LEU A 145 -25.38 2.04 -24.87
C LEU A 145 -26.16 3.39 -24.86
N PRO A 146 -25.56 4.63 -24.98
CA PRO A 146 -24.14 5.04 -25.12
C PRO A 146 -23.73 6.38 -24.39
N ILE A 147 -22.51 6.85 -24.72
CA ILE A 147 -22.01 8.26 -24.88
C ILE A 147 -21.05 8.86 -23.82
N ALA A 148 -19.80 9.01 -24.28
CA ALA A 148 -18.72 9.97 -24.05
C ALA A 148 -18.76 10.99 -22.87
N ALA A 149 -17.60 11.15 -22.21
CA ALA A 149 -17.10 12.45 -21.79
C ALA A 149 -15.57 12.42 -21.59
N SER A 150 -14.93 13.53 -22.00
CA SER A 150 -13.53 13.79 -22.27
C SER A 150 -12.66 14.18 -21.04
N VAL A 151 -11.35 13.94 -21.21
CA VAL A 151 -10.16 14.69 -20.74
C VAL A 151 -10.34 15.68 -19.58
N SER A 152 -9.61 15.46 -18.48
CA SER A 152 -8.90 16.55 -17.79
C SER A 152 -7.74 16.01 -16.94
N THR A 153 -6.74 16.86 -16.81
CA THR A 153 -5.35 16.68 -16.37
C THR A 153 -5.16 16.24 -14.91
N ALA A 154 -4.16 15.39 -14.70
CA ALA A 154 -3.69 14.88 -13.40
C ALA A 154 -3.06 15.97 -12.50
N PRO A 155 -3.09 15.79 -11.16
CA PRO A 155 -2.07 16.29 -10.26
C PRO A 155 -1.11 15.16 -9.81
N SER A 156 0.14 15.55 -9.63
CA SER A 156 1.29 14.75 -9.24
C SER A 156 1.28 14.32 -7.77
N SER A 157 0.90 13.06 -7.52
CA SER A 157 1.38 12.22 -6.42
C SER A 157 0.98 10.79 -6.78
N SER A 158 1.88 9.82 -6.66
CA SER A 158 1.78 8.44 -7.15
C SER A 158 0.73 7.59 -6.42
N THR A 159 -0.53 8.03 -6.43
CA THR A 159 -1.66 7.30 -5.82
C THR A 159 -2.33 6.43 -6.88
N SER A 160 -2.28 5.11 -6.71
CA SER A 160 -2.99 4.16 -7.56
C SER A 160 -4.25 3.65 -6.87
N LEU A 161 -5.29 3.34 -7.65
CA LEU A 161 -6.58 2.86 -7.15
C LEU A 161 -6.97 1.55 -7.83
N GLU A 162 -7.02 0.46 -7.06
CA GLU A 162 -7.39 -0.88 -7.54
C GLU A 162 -8.57 -1.49 -6.74
N CYS A 163 -9.18 -2.57 -7.22
CA CYS A 163 -10.12 -3.39 -6.42
C CYS A 163 -9.36 -4.64 -5.92
N ASP A 164 -9.42 -4.93 -4.62
CA ASP A 164 -8.88 -6.19 -4.07
C ASP A 164 -10.00 -7.20 -3.81
N ARG A 165 -9.86 -8.41 -4.36
CA ARG A 165 -10.85 -9.50 -4.21
C ARG A 165 -10.55 -10.44 -3.05
N THR A 166 -9.40 -10.29 -2.42
CA THR A 166 -8.97 -11.14 -1.30
C THR A 166 -9.51 -10.64 0.05
N VAL A 167 -10.10 -9.44 0.07
CA VAL A 167 -10.65 -8.76 1.26
C VAL A 167 -12.19 -8.59 1.16
N ALA A 168 -12.87 -9.52 0.47
CA ALA A 168 -14.33 -9.52 0.35
C ALA A 168 -15.02 -10.22 1.53
#